data_AF-A0A852U3E6-F1
#
_entry.id   AF-A0A852U3E6-F1
#
_cell.length_a   1.000
_cell.length_b   1.000
_cell.length_c   1.000
_cell.angle_alpha   90.00
_cell.angle_beta   90.00
_cell.angle_gamma   90.00
#
_symmetry.space_group_name_H-M   'P 1'
#
loop_
_entity.id
_entity.type
_entity.pdbx_description
1 polymer ?
#
loop_
_entity_poly.entity_id
_entity_poly.type
_entity_poly.pdbx_seq_one_letter_code
_entity_poly.pdbx_strand_id
1 'polypeptide(L)'
;MPPRWAFPDPRIDAVRGCAAVERGPLVLCAESTDQDGGDLDDLRVDTGARPRDAASGATVHGRFQPPVGDGAPYAPTEPAREGAEAQPVRLVPYHRWARRGPSTMRVWLPKD
;
A
#
# COMPACT_ATOMS: atom_id res chain seq x y z
N MET A 1 5.31 20.78 3.26
CA MET A 1 3.89 20.33 3.13
C MET A 1 3.82 18.92 3.68
N PRO A 2 2.95 18.65 4.67
CA PRO A 2 2.82 17.32 5.27
C PRO A 2 2.25 16.33 4.25
N PRO A 3 2.56 15.02 4.38
CA PRO A 3 1.96 13.99 3.54
C PRO A 3 0.45 13.86 3.82
N ARG A 4 -0.32 13.55 2.79
CA ARG A 4 -1.78 13.40 2.86
C ARG A 4 -2.24 12.21 2.03
N TRP A 5 -3.35 11.62 2.43
CA TRP A 5 -4.09 10.69 1.59
C TRP A 5 -4.69 11.42 0.39
N ALA A 6 -4.69 10.75 -0.76
CA ALA A 6 -5.41 11.11 -1.97
C ALA A 6 -6.32 9.93 -2.33
N PHE A 7 -7.61 10.21 -2.51
CA PHE A 7 -8.63 9.20 -2.81
C PHE A 7 -9.11 9.36 -4.25
N PRO A 8 -9.28 8.26 -5.00
CA PRO A 8 -9.76 8.33 -6.37
C PRO A 8 -11.26 8.63 -6.42
N ASP A 9 -11.72 9.24 -7.53
CA ASP A 9 -13.17 9.30 -7.80
C ASP A 9 -13.73 7.87 -7.94
N PRO A 10 -14.91 7.56 -7.39
CA PRO A 10 -15.49 6.21 -7.43
C PRO A 10 -15.75 5.65 -8.84
N ARG A 11 -15.70 6.48 -9.89
CA ARG A 11 -15.83 6.05 -11.28
C ARG A 11 -14.52 5.46 -11.85
N ILE A 12 -13.39 5.65 -11.18
CA ILE A 12 -12.09 5.11 -11.61
C ILE A 12 -11.98 3.66 -11.12
N ASP A 13 -12.50 2.74 -11.91
CA ASP A 13 -12.68 1.34 -11.49
C ASP A 13 -11.38 0.63 -11.11
N ALA A 14 -10.30 0.87 -11.86
CA ALA A 14 -9.00 0.22 -11.68
C ALA A 14 -8.34 0.44 -10.30
N VAL A 15 -8.79 1.43 -9.54
CA VAL A 15 -8.25 1.79 -8.22
C VAL A 15 -9.34 1.94 -7.17
N ARG A 16 -10.52 1.38 -7.43
CA ARG A 16 -11.59 1.29 -6.43
C ARG A 16 -11.05 0.57 -5.18
N GLY A 17 -11.40 1.07 -4.00
CA GLY A 17 -10.92 0.51 -2.74
C GLY A 17 -9.42 0.76 -2.48
N CYS A 18 -8.79 1.70 -3.19
CA CYS A 18 -7.40 2.10 -2.95
C CYS A 18 -7.29 3.58 -2.53
N ALA A 19 -6.15 3.93 -1.96
CA ALA A 19 -5.72 5.31 -1.71
C ALA A 19 -4.24 5.49 -2.12
N ALA A 20 -3.85 6.72 -2.40
CA ALA A 20 -2.45 7.10 -2.63
C ALA A 20 -1.98 8.09 -1.55
N VAL A 21 -0.66 8.28 -1.43
CA VAL A 21 -0.09 9.31 -0.54
C VAL A 21 0.66 10.33 -1.37
N GLU A 22 0.38 11.60 -1.11
CA GLU A 22 1.09 12.73 -1.71
C GLU A 22 1.81 13.54 -0.64
N ARG A 23 3.00 14.05 -0.97
CA ARG A 23 3.75 15.00 -0.13
C ARG A 23 4.18 16.19 -0.98
N GLY A 24 3.44 17.29 -0.88
CA GLY A 24 3.62 18.41 -1.80
C GLY A 24 3.22 18.03 -3.22
N PRO A 25 4.09 18.19 -4.24
CA PRO A 25 3.84 17.75 -5.61
C PRO A 25 4.22 16.29 -5.86
N LEU A 26 4.77 15.60 -4.86
CA LEU A 26 5.29 14.23 -5.03
C LEU A 26 4.20 13.21 -4.72
N VAL A 27 3.96 12.30 -5.66
CA VAL A 27 3.25 11.04 -5.42
C VAL A 27 4.25 10.05 -4.82
N LEU A 28 3.84 9.35 -3.76
CA LEU A 28 4.65 8.32 -3.11
C LEU A 28 4.20 6.91 -3.50
N CYS A 29 5.08 5.93 -3.34
CA CYS A 29 4.81 4.51 -3.56
C CYS A 29 5.44 3.65 -2.47
N ALA A 30 4.87 2.47 -2.24
CA ALA A 30 5.52 1.38 -1.51
C ALA A 30 6.42 0.61 -2.48
N GLU A 31 7.65 0.31 -2.06
CA GLU A 31 8.56 -0.60 -2.76
C GLU A 31 8.80 -1.82 -1.87
N SER A 32 8.83 -3.03 -2.44
CA SER A 32 8.97 -4.27 -1.65
C SER A 32 10.26 -4.32 -0.84
N THR A 33 11.35 -3.73 -1.35
CA THR A 33 12.65 -3.67 -0.68
C THR A 33 12.66 -2.82 0.59
N ASP A 34 11.60 -2.05 0.85
CA ASP A 34 11.42 -1.24 2.04
C ASP A 34 10.48 -1.86 3.09
N GLN A 35 9.91 -3.05 2.82
CA GLN A 35 8.90 -3.66 3.68
C GLN A 35 9.40 -4.97 4.28
N ASP A 36 9.22 -5.11 5.59
CA ASP A 36 9.50 -6.37 6.30
C ASP A 36 8.27 -7.31 6.28
N GLY A 37 7.10 -6.81 5.86
CA GLY A 37 5.81 -7.47 6.02
C GLY A 37 5.41 -8.46 4.93
N GLY A 38 6.14 -8.56 3.82
CA GLY A 38 5.87 -9.51 2.74
C GLY A 38 5.50 -8.87 1.40
N ASP A 39 4.67 -9.56 0.62
CA ASP A 39 4.30 -9.12 -0.73
C ASP A 39 3.35 -7.91 -0.69
N LEU A 40 3.62 -6.92 -1.54
CA LEU A 40 2.77 -5.73 -1.66
C LEU A 40 1.35 -6.06 -2.15
N ASP A 41 1.11 -7.22 -2.72
CA ASP A 41 -0.24 -7.65 -3.12
C ASP A 41 -1.15 -7.97 -1.92
N ASP A 42 -0.54 -8.38 -0.80
CA ASP A 42 -1.22 -8.65 0.46
C ASP A 42 -1.39 -7.39 1.31
N LEU A 43 -0.77 -6.27 0.92
CA LEU A 43 -0.79 -5.03 1.67
C LEU A 43 -2.20 -4.40 1.70
N ARG A 44 -2.66 -4.07 2.91
CA ARG A 44 -3.80 -3.19 3.17
C ARG A 44 -3.39 -2.06 4.09
N VAL A 45 -3.76 -0.82 3.76
CA VAL A 45 -3.42 0.37 4.55
C VAL A 45 -4.59 0.88 5.39
N ASP A 46 -4.28 1.34 6.59
CA ASP A 46 -5.22 2.04 7.47
C ASP A 46 -5.29 3.53 7.07
N THR A 47 -6.38 3.89 6.40
CA THR A 47 -6.63 5.28 5.98
C THR A 47 -7.27 6.15 7.07
N GLY A 48 -7.67 5.55 8.20
CA GLY A 48 -8.12 6.27 9.40
C GLY A 48 -6.96 6.97 10.12
N ALA A 49 -5.76 6.40 10.04
CA ALA A 49 -4.53 7.05 10.48
C ALA A 49 -3.97 8.00 9.42
N ARG A 50 -3.44 9.16 9.85
CA ARG A 50 -2.77 10.10 8.94
C ARG A 50 -1.37 9.60 8.56
N PRO A 51 -0.92 9.80 7.30
CA PRO A 51 0.48 9.58 6.94
C PRO A 51 1.40 10.47 7.78
N ARG A 52 2.56 9.93 8.17
CA ARG A 52 3.58 10.64 8.95
C ARG A 52 4.76 10.98 8.05
N ASP A 53 5.37 12.15 8.28
CA ASP A 53 6.60 12.55 7.58
C ASP A 53 7.74 11.56 7.87
N ALA A 54 8.55 11.29 6.84
CA ALA A 54 9.81 10.56 6.94
C ALA A 54 10.90 11.30 6.13
N ALA A 55 12.18 11.03 6.41
CA ALA A 55 13.32 11.77 5.85
C ALA A 55 13.26 11.95 4.31
N SER A 56 12.84 10.92 3.58
CA SER A 56 12.78 10.94 2.12
C SER A 56 11.37 10.71 1.55
N GLY A 57 10.32 10.65 2.38
CA GLY A 57 8.98 10.26 1.96
C GLY A 57 7.96 10.31 3.10
N ALA A 58 7.23 9.23 3.33
CA ALA A 58 6.25 9.12 4.40
C ALA A 58 6.17 7.70 4.97
N THR A 59 5.50 7.57 6.11
CA THR A 59 5.15 6.29 6.70
C THR A 59 3.65 6.24 6.96
N VAL A 60 3.01 5.12 6.65
CA VAL A 60 1.60 4.83 6.97
C VAL A 60 1.53 3.54 7.80
N HIS A 61 0.37 3.24 8.37
CA HIS A 61 0.13 1.93 8.99
C HIS A 61 -0.56 1.02 7.98
N GLY A 62 -0.15 -0.25 7.98
CA GLY A 62 -0.78 -1.27 7.15
C GLY A 62 -0.56 -2.67 7.70
N ARG A 63 -1.26 -3.63 7.10
CA ARG A 63 -1.19 -5.05 7.41
C ARG A 63 -0.93 -5.80 6.10
N PHE A 64 -0.15 -6.87 6.17
CA PHE A 64 0.05 -7.78 5.05
C PHE A 64 -0.83 -9.00 5.30
N GLN A 65 -1.93 -9.08 4.56
CA GLN A 65 -3.03 -9.99 4.82
C GLN A 65 -3.25 -10.92 3.63
N PRO A 66 -2.45 -12.00 3.52
CA PRO A 66 -2.63 -12.97 2.45
C PRO A 66 -4.03 -13.62 2.53
N PRO A 67 -4.63 -13.96 1.38
CA PRO A 67 -5.87 -14.71 1.36
C PRO A 67 -5.66 -16.12 1.94
N VAL A 68 -6.61 -16.57 2.76
CA VAL A 68 -6.66 -17.94 3.27
C VAL A 68 -7.38 -18.82 2.25
N GLY A 69 -6.75 -19.92 1.84
CA GLY A 69 -7.33 -20.86 0.90
C GLY A 69 -6.36 -21.98 0.50
N ASP A 70 -6.82 -22.83 -0.40
CA ASP A 70 -6.06 -23.95 -0.98
C ASP A 70 -5.14 -23.52 -2.14
N GLY A 71 -5.06 -22.22 -2.43
CA GLY A 71 -4.27 -21.66 -3.53
C GLY A 71 -4.96 -21.73 -4.89
N ALA A 72 -6.21 -22.19 -4.98
CA ALA A 72 -6.96 -22.14 -6.22
C ALA A 72 -7.23 -20.67 -6.63
N PRO A 73 -7.10 -20.32 -7.93
CA PRO A 73 -7.31 -18.95 -8.40
C PRO A 73 -8.78 -18.50 -8.34
N TYR A 74 -9.71 -19.44 -8.13
CA TYR A 74 -11.15 -19.17 -8.05
C TYR A 74 -11.76 -19.92 -6.87
N ALA A 75 -12.56 -19.20 -6.06
CA ALA A 75 -13.31 -19.74 -4.94
C ALA A 75 -14.78 -19.33 -5.05
N PRO A 76 -15.73 -20.15 -4.54
CA PRO A 76 -17.17 -19.85 -4.60
C PRO A 76 -17.59 -18.71 -3.65
N THR A 77 -16.69 -18.28 -2.77
CA THR A 77 -16.89 -17.24 -1.76
C THR A 77 -15.64 -16.37 -1.70
N GLU A 78 -15.79 -15.14 -1.21
CA GLU A 78 -14.63 -14.28 -0.97
C GLU A 78 -13.67 -14.94 0.04
N PRO A 79 -12.37 -15.04 -0.29
CA PRO A 79 -11.38 -15.60 0.63
C PRO A 79 -11.30 -14.76 1.91
N ALA A 80 -11.33 -15.46 3.05
CA ALA A 80 -10.99 -14.84 4.32
C ALA A 80 -9.54 -14.34 4.27
N ARG A 81 -9.24 -13.33 5.07
CA ARG A 81 -7.88 -12.83 5.26
C ARG A 81 -7.51 -12.93 6.73
N GLU A 82 -6.32 -13.42 7.02
CA GLU A 82 -5.86 -13.51 8.40
C GLU A 82 -5.47 -12.15 8.98
N GLY A 83 -5.69 -12.00 10.28
CA GLY A 83 -5.37 -10.79 11.02
C GLY A 83 -3.87 -10.69 11.25
N ALA A 84 -3.16 -10.05 10.33
CA ALA A 84 -1.77 -9.67 10.55
C ALA A 84 -1.67 -8.44 11.46
N GLU A 85 -0.61 -8.33 12.27
CA GLU A 85 -0.36 -7.16 13.10
C GLU A 85 -0.13 -5.91 12.22
N ALA A 86 -0.64 -4.75 12.68
CA ALA A 86 -0.41 -3.50 11.98
C ALA A 86 1.05 -3.08 12.14
N GLN A 87 1.70 -2.76 11.03
CA GLN A 87 3.10 -2.37 10.99
C GLN A 87 3.29 -1.09 10.15
N PRO A 88 4.40 -0.36 10.37
CA PRO A 88 4.75 0.77 9.53
C PRO A 88 5.06 0.34 8.09
N VAL A 89 4.46 1.01 7.11
CA VAL A 89 4.74 0.85 5.68
C VAL A 89 5.48 2.09 5.21
N ARG A 90 6.68 1.91 4.68
CA ARG A 90 7.51 3.01 4.19
C ARG A 90 7.15 3.34 2.76
N LEU A 91 6.92 4.63 2.51
CA LEU A 91 6.63 5.16 1.19
C LEU A 91 7.74 6.10 0.72
N VAL A 92 8.17 5.93 -0.52
CA VAL A 92 9.19 6.75 -1.18
C VAL A 92 8.60 7.50 -2.38
N PRO A 93 9.18 8.62 -2.83
CA PRO A 93 8.72 9.31 -4.02
C PRO A 93 8.75 8.37 -5.23
N TYR A 94 7.65 8.29 -5.96
CA TYR A 94 7.48 7.35 -7.07
C TYR A 94 8.62 7.42 -8.09
N HIS A 95 9.08 8.63 -8.43
CA HIS A 95 10.18 8.86 -9.37
C HIS A 95 11.57 8.33 -8.89
N ARG A 96 11.67 7.82 -7.65
CA ARG A 96 12.87 7.21 -7.06
C ARG A 96 12.84 5.69 -7.02
N TRP A 97 11.71 5.07 -7.36
CA TRP A 97 11.59 3.61 -7.46
C TRP A 97 12.56 3.02 -8.49
N ALA A 98 12.87 1.73 -8.36
CA ALA A 98 13.71 0.91 -9.24
C ALA A 98 15.17 1.38 -9.35
N ARG A 99 15.67 2.07 -8.33
CA ARG A 99 17.09 2.50 -8.22
C ARG A 99 17.94 1.58 -7.34
N ARG A 100 17.36 0.51 -6.81
CA ARG A 100 18.00 -0.42 -5.85
C ARG A 100 17.95 -1.89 -6.32
N GLY A 101 17.74 -2.09 -7.61
CA GLY A 101 17.53 -3.41 -8.20
C GLY A 101 16.05 -3.74 -8.44
N PRO A 102 15.76 -4.96 -8.91
CA PRO A 102 14.39 -5.42 -9.18
C PRO A 102 13.54 -5.42 -7.91
N SER A 103 12.33 -4.87 -7.99
CA SER A 103 11.37 -4.81 -6.89
C SER A 103 9.94 -4.68 -7.41
N THR A 104 8.96 -5.12 -6.61
CA THR A 104 7.55 -4.79 -6.85
C THR A 104 7.26 -3.41 -6.24
N MET A 105 6.26 -2.73 -6.78
CA MET A 105 5.90 -1.38 -6.34
C MET A 105 4.43 -1.08 -6.54
N ARG A 106 3.85 -0.33 -5.60
CA ARG A 106 2.46 0.14 -5.67
C ARG A 106 2.34 1.62 -5.28
N VAL A 107 1.66 2.40 -6.13
CA VAL A 107 1.21 3.77 -5.81
C VAL A 107 -0.16 3.72 -5.14
N TRP A 108 -1.11 3.03 -5.77
CA TRP A 108 -2.44 2.81 -5.25
C TRP A 108 -2.42 1.65 -4.27
N LEU A 109 -2.57 1.99 -2.99
CA LEU A 109 -2.52 1.09 -1.86
C LEU A 109 -3.95 0.66 -1.53
N PRO A 110 -4.27 -0.64 -1.64
CA PRO A 110 -5.57 -1.16 -1.20
C PRO A 110 -5.80 -0.78 0.27
N LYS A 111 -7.00 -0.31 0.59
CA LYS A 111 -7.40 0.02 1.95
C LYS A 111 -8.45 -0.97 2.45
N ASP A 112 -8.53 -1.09 3.76
CA ASP A 112 -9.66 -1.77 4.42
C ASP A 112 -10.99 -1.05 4.14
#